data_AF-A0A7X4AUV7-F1
#
_entry.id   AF-A0A7X4AUV7-F1
#
_cell.length_a   1.000
_cell.length_b   1.000
_cell.length_c   1.000
_cell.angle_alpha   90.00
_cell.angle_beta   90.00
_cell.angle_gamma   90.00
#
_symmetry.space_group_name_H-M   'P 1'
#
loop_
_entity.id
_entity.type
_entity.pdbx_description
1 polymer ?
#
loop_
_entity_poly.entity_id
_entity_poly.type
_entity_poly.pdbx_seq_one_letter_code
_entity_poly.pdbx_strand_id
1 'polypeptide(L)'
;MNVGVIGGGVFGLAAAIEMRERGHGVTVFDQGRVPYENATSTDVAKGIRRTWYGDGGPYVELVERAAVQWREWERRTGESLYHRTGGMKIMRGFEPGNVMYENWRYLQSRGSDLTIMTAKEGRKRYPQFVIDDDEVCVLDDWAGYIESERAVAMMAGIAREDGVVVREESLVTGIDEAADGVSVHVDGAGASEFDRVVVAGGVWSGRLVPEVGKNLLVTLREMIMIEVEEPEKFARGRFPVWSDDPDVNGWYGFPLLREGYVKVAIEGIGEIVDPDIDRAGSQEFRDEAMEYLRWRIPDIGRGRVADVRACLYCATPDDHFIIDHTPGTDRVIIATGGSGHGFKFGGSLGAVIADAVEDASNPLGDWFRIGDRFEGLADQTRSVTESRGYALAQAEG
;
A
#
# COMPACT_ATOMS: atom_id res chain seq x y z
N MET A 1 -17.42 11.96 19.52
CA MET A 1 -18.26 12.08 18.31
C MET A 1 -18.69 10.69 17.85
N ASN A 2 -19.77 10.60 17.09
CA ASN A 2 -20.14 9.45 16.28
C ASN A 2 -19.59 9.66 14.87
N VAL A 3 -18.71 8.76 14.40
CA VAL A 3 -18.00 8.89 13.13
C VAL A 3 -18.35 7.73 12.21
N GLY A 4 -18.75 8.04 10.98
CA GLY A 4 -18.93 7.07 9.91
C GLY A 4 -17.62 6.87 9.16
N VAL A 5 -17.24 5.64 8.84
CA VAL A 5 -16.07 5.33 8.01
C VAL A 5 -16.54 4.50 6.83
N ILE A 6 -16.28 4.98 5.61
CA ILE A 6 -16.70 4.32 4.38
C ILE A 6 -15.49 3.63 3.76
N GLY A 7 -15.47 2.30 3.81
CA GLY A 7 -14.37 1.44 3.39
C GLY A 7 -13.72 0.70 4.56
N GLY A 8 -13.88 -0.62 4.60
CA GLY A 8 -13.27 -1.55 5.55
C GLY A 8 -11.88 -2.05 5.14
N GLY A 9 -11.14 -1.27 4.35
CA GLY A 9 -9.76 -1.55 3.98
C GLY A 9 -8.76 -1.10 5.04
N VAL A 10 -7.46 -1.15 4.71
CA VAL A 10 -6.37 -0.84 5.67
C VAL A 10 -6.41 0.60 6.19
N PHE A 11 -6.84 1.58 5.40
CA PHE A 11 -6.98 2.98 5.83
C PHE A 11 -8.17 3.14 6.79
N GLY A 12 -9.35 2.67 6.37
CA GLY A 12 -10.57 2.83 7.16
C GLY A 12 -10.56 2.05 8.47
N LEU A 13 -10.05 0.80 8.48
CA LEU A 13 -9.91 0.04 9.72
C LEU A 13 -8.86 0.64 10.65
N ALA A 14 -7.73 1.14 10.13
CA ALA A 14 -6.74 1.82 10.98
C ALA A 14 -7.34 3.06 11.65
N ALA A 15 -8.06 3.89 10.89
CA ALA A 15 -8.77 5.05 11.41
C ALA A 15 -9.83 4.64 12.45
N ALA A 16 -10.60 3.59 12.18
CA ALA A 16 -11.66 3.13 13.07
C ALA A 16 -11.12 2.63 14.41
N ILE A 17 -10.03 1.86 14.41
CA ILE A 17 -9.36 1.39 15.62
C ILE A 17 -8.87 2.57 16.44
N GLU A 18 -8.11 3.49 15.83
CA GLU A 18 -7.57 4.67 16.51
C GLU A 18 -8.68 5.55 17.09
N MET A 19 -9.67 5.93 16.28
CA MET A 19 -10.77 6.78 16.75
C MET A 19 -11.57 6.09 17.87
N ARG A 20 -11.69 4.76 17.83
CA ARG A 20 -12.33 4.02 18.90
C ARG A 20 -11.52 4.07 20.19
N GLU A 21 -10.21 3.89 20.13
CA GLU A 21 -9.29 4.04 21.27
C GLU A 21 -9.36 5.46 21.88
N ARG A 22 -9.57 6.48 21.05
CA ARG A 22 -9.78 7.88 21.47
C ARG A 22 -11.18 8.17 22.04
N GLY A 23 -12.07 7.18 22.09
CA GLY A 23 -13.37 7.28 22.74
C GLY A 23 -14.53 7.66 21.82
N HIS A 24 -14.35 7.61 20.50
CA HIS A 24 -15.43 7.86 19.53
C HIS A 24 -16.36 6.65 19.39
N GLY A 25 -17.61 6.92 19.02
CA GLY A 25 -18.51 5.90 18.48
C GLY A 25 -18.22 5.76 16.99
N VAL A 26 -17.88 4.56 16.51
CA VAL A 26 -17.46 4.37 15.12
C VAL A 26 -18.32 3.31 14.43
N THR A 27 -18.79 3.63 13.23
CA THR A 27 -19.42 2.67 12.31
C THR A 27 -18.64 2.62 11.01
N VAL A 28 -18.14 1.44 10.65
CA VAL A 28 -17.51 1.18 9.35
C VAL A 28 -18.54 0.57 8.41
N PHE A 29 -18.61 1.06 7.18
CA PHE A 29 -19.39 0.50 6.08
C PHE A 29 -18.44 -0.06 5.04
N ASP A 30 -18.68 -1.29 4.58
CA ASP A 30 -17.99 -1.83 3.41
C ASP A 30 -19.02 -2.44 2.45
N GLN A 31 -18.77 -2.28 1.15
CA GLN A 31 -19.65 -2.80 0.11
C GLN A 31 -19.69 -4.33 0.08
N GLY A 32 -18.66 -5.00 0.63
CA GLY A 32 -18.61 -6.45 0.74
C GLY A 32 -18.37 -6.94 2.17
N ARG A 33 -18.09 -8.24 2.29
CA ARG A 33 -17.58 -8.83 3.53
C ARG A 33 -16.17 -8.31 3.79
N VAL A 34 -15.76 -8.10 5.04
CA VAL A 34 -14.42 -7.58 5.38
C VAL A 34 -13.55 -8.73 5.88
N PRO A 35 -12.40 -9.04 5.23
CA PRO A 35 -11.80 -8.34 4.09
C PRO A 35 -12.56 -8.54 2.76
N TYR A 36 -12.76 -7.45 2.01
CA TYR A 36 -13.45 -7.50 0.72
C TYR A 36 -12.48 -7.95 -0.37
N GLU A 37 -12.86 -8.99 -1.13
CA GLU A 37 -11.99 -9.62 -2.12
C GLU A 37 -11.45 -8.65 -3.17
N ASN A 38 -12.26 -7.68 -3.59
CA ASN A 38 -11.89 -6.70 -4.60
C ASN A 38 -11.25 -5.44 -3.98
N ALA A 39 -11.07 -5.35 -2.67
CA ALA A 39 -10.34 -4.22 -2.10
C ALA A 39 -8.85 -4.28 -2.45
N THR A 40 -8.21 -3.12 -2.71
CA THR A 40 -6.76 -3.05 -2.98
C THR A 40 -5.89 -3.46 -1.78
N SER A 41 -6.49 -3.47 -0.59
CA SER A 41 -5.90 -3.97 0.66
C SER A 41 -5.90 -5.50 0.75
N THR A 42 -6.76 -6.18 -0.02
CA THR A 42 -6.94 -7.63 0.06
C THR A 42 -6.09 -8.32 -1.00
N ASP A 43 -5.11 -9.08 -0.51
CA ASP A 43 -4.12 -9.79 -1.31
C ASP A 43 -3.37 -10.74 -0.37
N VAL A 44 -2.54 -11.63 -0.90
CA VAL A 44 -1.77 -12.57 -0.06
C VAL A 44 -0.63 -11.91 0.69
N ALA A 45 0.04 -10.93 0.09
CA ALA A 45 1.16 -10.22 0.68
C ALA A 45 1.36 -8.82 0.10
N LYS A 46 1.78 -7.88 0.96
CA LYS A 46 2.26 -6.53 0.59
C LYS A 46 3.62 -6.28 1.25
N GLY A 47 4.53 -5.66 0.50
CA GLY A 47 5.88 -5.36 0.99
C GLY A 47 5.89 -4.21 2.02
N ILE A 48 6.68 -4.37 3.07
CA ILE A 48 7.00 -3.32 4.04
C ILE A 48 8.48 -2.99 3.95
N ARG A 49 8.77 -1.73 3.65
CA ARG A 49 10.12 -1.18 3.45
C ARG A 49 10.16 0.28 3.90
N ARG A 50 11.32 0.68 4.41
CA ARG A 50 11.70 2.08 4.67
C ARG A 50 12.63 2.65 3.61
N THR A 51 12.95 1.84 2.61
CA THR A 51 13.79 2.21 1.49
C THR A 51 13.00 2.96 0.42
N TRP A 52 13.68 3.70 -0.48
CA TRP A 52 13.07 4.33 -1.65
C TRP A 52 12.14 5.52 -1.29
N TYR A 53 12.55 6.29 -0.27
CA TYR A 53 11.91 7.53 0.18
C TYR A 53 12.94 8.67 0.27
N GLY A 54 13.76 8.84 -0.78
CA GLY A 54 14.72 9.94 -0.95
C GLY A 54 15.54 10.26 0.30
N ASP A 55 15.78 11.53 0.55
CA ASP A 55 16.47 12.08 1.72
C ASP A 55 15.77 11.89 3.07
N GLY A 56 14.74 11.03 3.14
CA GLY A 56 14.14 10.62 4.41
C GLY A 56 12.90 11.40 4.82
N GLY A 57 12.04 11.72 3.86
CA GLY A 57 10.72 12.32 4.10
C GLY A 57 9.85 11.54 5.11
N PRO A 58 8.63 12.03 5.41
CA PRO A 58 7.79 11.55 6.52
C PRO A 58 7.47 10.05 6.45
N TYR A 59 7.58 9.44 5.27
CA TYR A 59 7.33 8.02 5.06
C TYR A 59 8.31 7.09 5.78
N VAL A 60 9.58 7.46 5.95
CA VAL A 60 10.49 6.60 6.72
C VAL A 60 10.01 6.49 8.17
N GLU A 61 9.65 7.62 8.76
CA GLU A 61 9.11 7.68 10.11
C GLU A 61 7.75 6.96 10.22
N LEU A 62 6.84 7.21 9.29
CA LEU A 62 5.52 6.57 9.28
C LEU A 62 5.62 5.04 9.19
N VAL A 63 6.47 4.51 8.31
CA VAL A 63 6.56 3.04 8.17
C VAL A 63 7.23 2.39 9.37
N GLU A 64 8.17 3.08 10.01
CA GLU A 64 8.81 2.60 11.24
C GLU A 64 7.81 2.57 12.41
N ARG A 65 6.97 3.61 12.55
CA ARG A 65 5.85 3.62 13.50
C ARG A 65 4.83 2.53 13.18
N ALA A 66 4.48 2.35 11.90
CA ALA A 66 3.55 1.32 11.47
C ALA A 66 4.06 -0.09 11.82
N ALA A 67 5.35 -0.35 11.63
CA ALA A 67 5.96 -1.63 11.97
C ALA A 67 5.84 -1.95 13.48
N VAL A 68 5.95 -0.95 14.35
CA VAL A 68 5.71 -1.11 15.80
C VAL A 68 4.26 -1.51 16.05
N GLN A 69 3.31 -0.79 15.46
CA GLN A 69 1.88 -1.09 15.66
C GLN A 69 1.47 -2.45 15.09
N TRP A 70 2.00 -2.86 13.93
CA TRP A 70 1.77 -4.20 13.39
C TRP A 70 2.21 -5.29 14.38
N ARG A 71 3.36 -5.12 15.05
CA ARG A 71 3.84 -6.05 16.09
C ARG A 71 2.95 -6.03 17.33
N GLU A 72 2.42 -4.87 17.69
CA GLU A 72 1.52 -4.75 18.83
C GLU A 72 0.18 -5.45 18.57
N TRP A 73 -0.38 -5.31 17.36
CA TRP A 73 -1.57 -6.04 16.95
C TRP A 73 -1.34 -7.56 16.90
N GLU A 74 -0.21 -8.02 16.35
CA GLU A 74 0.19 -9.45 16.42
C GLU A 74 0.26 -9.95 17.87
N ARG A 75 0.86 -9.17 18.77
CA ARG A 75 0.96 -9.52 20.19
C ARG A 75 -0.41 -9.58 20.87
N ARG A 76 -1.32 -8.67 20.52
CA ARG A 76 -2.68 -8.61 21.04
C ARG A 76 -3.50 -9.82 20.62
N THR A 77 -3.43 -10.22 19.35
CA THR A 77 -4.26 -11.29 18.78
C THR A 77 -3.62 -12.67 18.85
N GLY A 78 -2.30 -12.73 19.05
CA GLY A 78 -1.51 -13.96 18.98
C GLY A 78 -1.22 -14.43 17.55
N GLU A 79 -1.56 -13.62 16.54
CA GLU A 79 -1.26 -13.94 15.14
C GLU A 79 0.19 -13.59 14.75
N SER A 80 0.68 -14.23 13.69
CA SER A 80 1.94 -13.85 13.03
C SER A 80 1.71 -13.69 11.53
N LEU A 81 1.91 -12.46 11.04
CA LEU A 81 1.56 -11.95 9.73
C LEU A 81 2.53 -10.88 9.20
N TYR A 82 3.30 -10.19 10.04
CA TYR A 82 4.43 -9.35 9.64
C TYR A 82 5.75 -10.13 9.72
N HIS A 83 6.36 -10.38 8.57
CA HIS A 83 7.60 -11.15 8.44
C HIS A 83 8.75 -10.26 7.98
N ARG A 84 9.80 -10.14 8.80
CA ARG A 84 11.05 -9.44 8.45
C ARG A 84 11.99 -10.38 7.71
N THR A 85 11.74 -10.58 6.42
CA THR A 85 12.54 -11.45 5.55
C THR A 85 13.76 -10.76 4.93
N GLY A 86 13.93 -9.47 5.20
CA GLY A 86 14.80 -8.59 4.43
C GLY A 86 14.16 -8.17 3.12
N GLY A 87 14.63 -7.04 2.61
CA GLY A 87 14.26 -6.47 1.32
C GLY A 87 15.51 -6.18 0.49
N MET A 88 15.64 -6.84 -0.66
CA MET A 88 16.75 -6.65 -1.59
C MET A 88 16.32 -5.81 -2.79
N LYS A 89 17.14 -4.84 -3.18
CA LYS A 89 17.03 -4.11 -4.43
C LYS A 89 18.17 -4.54 -5.33
N ILE A 90 17.88 -4.94 -6.56
CA ILE A 90 18.88 -5.13 -7.61
C ILE A 90 18.73 -3.96 -8.56
N MET A 91 19.82 -3.22 -8.79
CA MET A 91 19.76 -1.97 -9.54
C MET A 91 21.09 -1.63 -10.19
N ARG A 92 21.01 -0.71 -11.16
CA ARG A 92 22.14 0.00 -11.76
C ARG A 92 22.15 1.44 -11.21
N GLY A 93 23.31 2.11 -11.26
CA GLY A 93 23.40 3.54 -10.90
C GLY A 93 23.17 3.85 -9.41
N PHE A 94 23.73 3.05 -8.49
CA PHE A 94 23.73 3.38 -7.06
C PHE A 94 24.78 4.45 -6.74
N GLU A 95 24.45 5.71 -7.03
CA GLU A 95 25.34 6.87 -6.93
C GLU A 95 24.59 8.14 -6.48
N PRO A 96 25.29 9.20 -6.00
CA PRO A 96 24.66 10.45 -5.59
C PRO A 96 23.64 10.99 -6.60
N GLY A 97 22.47 11.40 -6.12
CA GLY A 97 21.32 11.82 -6.95
C GLY A 97 20.32 10.71 -7.27
N ASN A 98 20.69 9.43 -7.12
CA ASN A 98 19.74 8.33 -7.17
C ASN A 98 18.93 8.24 -5.86
N VAL A 99 17.62 7.97 -5.96
CA VAL A 99 16.72 7.93 -4.78
C VAL A 99 17.16 6.92 -3.71
N MET A 100 17.70 5.77 -4.09
CA MET A 100 18.13 4.71 -3.16
C MET A 100 19.40 5.15 -2.49
N TYR A 101 20.28 5.80 -3.24
CA TYR A 101 21.52 6.31 -2.70
C TYR A 101 21.23 7.38 -1.64
N GLU A 102 20.39 8.38 -1.95
CA GLU A 102 20.02 9.41 -0.97
C GLU A 102 19.30 8.83 0.24
N ASN A 103 18.44 7.84 0.02
CA ASN A 103 17.75 7.17 1.12
C ASN A 103 18.65 6.28 1.96
N TRP A 104 19.62 5.61 1.35
CA TRP A 104 20.66 4.91 2.05
C TRP A 104 21.49 5.88 2.90
N ARG A 105 21.88 7.05 2.36
CA ARG A 105 22.60 8.09 3.11
C ARG A 105 21.80 8.58 4.32
N TYR A 106 20.51 8.86 4.12
CA TYR A 106 19.62 9.28 5.21
C TYR A 106 19.53 8.20 6.30
N LEU A 107 19.21 6.95 5.92
CA LEU A 107 19.09 5.84 6.86
C LEU A 107 20.42 5.56 7.57
N GLN A 108 21.55 5.65 6.87
CA GLN A 108 22.89 5.52 7.44
C GLN A 108 23.16 6.62 8.48
N SER A 109 22.76 7.87 8.21
CA SER A 109 22.91 8.97 9.16
C SER A 109 22.10 8.76 10.45
N ARG A 110 21.03 7.95 10.37
CA ARG A 110 20.20 7.49 11.49
C ARG A 110 20.67 6.16 12.11
N GLY A 111 21.84 5.66 11.73
CA GLY A 111 22.44 4.44 12.29
C GLY A 111 21.93 3.13 11.70
N SER A 112 21.33 3.15 10.51
CA SER A 112 20.89 1.92 9.84
C SER A 112 22.03 1.22 9.09
N ASP A 113 22.09 -0.11 9.20
CA ASP A 113 23.11 -0.97 8.58
C ASP A 113 22.61 -1.62 7.28
N LEU A 114 22.23 -0.81 6.29
CA LEU A 114 21.94 -1.33 4.95
C LEU A 114 23.21 -1.96 4.34
N THR A 115 23.09 -3.18 3.85
CA THR A 115 24.21 -3.91 3.24
C THR A 115 24.25 -3.63 1.74
N ILE A 116 25.33 -3.03 1.27
CA ILE A 116 25.62 -2.84 -0.16
C ILE A 116 26.51 -3.98 -0.63
N MET A 117 26.10 -4.69 -1.67
CA MET A 117 26.82 -5.85 -2.21
C MET A 117 27.12 -5.63 -3.69
N THR A 118 28.36 -5.96 -4.08
CA THR A 118 28.72 -6.14 -5.49
C THR A 118 27.92 -7.28 -6.12
N ALA A 119 27.83 -7.34 -7.46
CA ALA A 119 27.24 -8.46 -8.18
C ALA A 119 27.76 -9.83 -7.71
N LYS A 120 29.08 -9.95 -7.50
CA LYS A 120 29.72 -11.19 -7.01
C LYS A 120 29.23 -11.58 -5.62
N GLU A 121 29.10 -10.63 -4.70
CA GLU A 121 28.61 -10.87 -3.35
C GLU A 121 27.11 -11.19 -3.35
N GLY A 122 26.33 -10.50 -4.19
CA GLY A 122 24.92 -10.78 -4.43
C GLY A 122 24.69 -12.21 -4.89
N ARG A 123 25.38 -12.66 -5.96
CA ARG A 123 25.31 -14.05 -6.46
C ARG A 123 25.71 -15.09 -5.41
N LYS A 124 26.67 -14.74 -4.55
CA LYS A 124 27.08 -15.63 -3.45
C LYS A 124 26.01 -15.72 -2.36
N ARG A 125 25.38 -14.60 -1.98
CA ARG A 125 24.39 -14.54 -0.90
C ARG A 125 23.04 -15.10 -1.34
N TYR A 126 22.61 -14.79 -2.56
CA TYR A 126 21.33 -15.20 -3.12
C TYR A 126 21.54 -15.87 -4.50
N PRO A 127 22.07 -17.11 -4.52
CA PRO A 127 22.39 -17.83 -5.76
C PRO A 127 21.18 -18.15 -6.64
N GLN A 128 19.96 -17.91 -6.15
CA GLN A 128 18.72 -18.04 -6.91
C GLN A 128 18.60 -16.96 -8.00
N PHE A 129 19.21 -15.78 -7.80
CA PHE A 129 19.17 -14.69 -8.79
C PHE A 129 20.33 -14.78 -9.78
N VAL A 130 20.03 -14.55 -11.04
CA VAL A 130 21.01 -14.13 -12.04
C VAL A 130 21.20 -12.62 -11.88
N ILE A 131 22.35 -12.21 -11.37
CA ILE A 131 22.73 -10.79 -11.23
C ILE A 131 23.79 -10.51 -12.28
N ASP A 132 23.74 -9.38 -12.98
CA ASP A 132 24.72 -8.98 -14.00
C ASP A 132 25.94 -8.27 -13.36
N ASP A 133 27.08 -8.24 -14.06
CA ASP A 133 28.34 -7.72 -13.49
C ASP A 133 28.31 -6.22 -13.20
N ASP A 134 27.41 -5.47 -13.85
CA ASP A 134 27.22 -4.03 -13.68
C ASP A 134 26.16 -3.67 -12.63
N GLU A 135 25.58 -4.66 -11.96
CA GLU A 135 24.53 -4.46 -10.97
C GLU A 135 25.07 -4.43 -9.52
N VAL A 136 24.34 -3.71 -8.68
CA VAL A 136 24.54 -3.63 -7.23
C VAL A 136 23.30 -4.15 -6.52
N CYS A 137 23.51 -4.88 -5.43
CA CYS A 137 22.43 -5.31 -4.57
C CYS A 137 22.44 -4.51 -3.26
N VAL A 138 21.32 -3.85 -2.93
CA VAL A 138 21.14 -3.17 -1.63
C VAL A 138 20.15 -3.96 -0.80
N LEU A 139 20.59 -4.43 0.37
CA LEU A 139 19.79 -5.23 1.28
C LEU A 139 19.50 -4.47 2.57
N ASP A 140 18.21 -4.37 2.92
CA ASP A 140 17.73 -3.91 4.22
C ASP A 140 17.09 -5.08 4.98
N ASP A 141 17.76 -5.57 6.03
CA ASP A 141 17.24 -6.66 6.89
C ASP A 141 16.05 -6.20 7.76
N TRP A 142 15.72 -4.91 7.76
CA TRP A 142 14.49 -4.41 8.39
C TRP A 142 13.24 -4.70 7.57
N ALA A 143 13.37 -4.69 6.24
CA ALA A 143 12.25 -4.86 5.33
C ALA A 143 11.69 -6.30 5.33
N GLY A 144 10.54 -6.47 4.68
CA GLY A 144 9.88 -7.76 4.56
C GLY A 144 8.48 -7.60 3.99
N TYR A 145 7.52 -8.39 4.48
CA TYR A 145 6.14 -8.33 4.02
C TYR A 145 5.13 -8.54 5.14
N ILE A 146 3.88 -8.16 4.85
CA ILE A 146 2.72 -8.40 5.68
C ILE A 146 1.74 -9.27 4.89
N GLU A 147 1.19 -10.31 5.52
CA GLU A 147 0.12 -11.14 4.96
C GLU A 147 -1.19 -10.34 4.93
N SER A 148 -1.44 -9.63 3.82
CA SER A 148 -2.32 -8.46 3.80
C SER A 148 -3.80 -8.75 4.06
N GLU A 149 -4.38 -9.77 3.43
CA GLU A 149 -5.77 -10.17 3.69
C GLU A 149 -5.97 -10.58 5.17
N ARG A 150 -5.02 -11.34 5.72
CA ARG A 150 -5.04 -11.72 7.14
C ARG A 150 -4.88 -10.51 8.06
N ALA A 151 -4.04 -9.55 7.70
CA ALA A 151 -3.87 -8.33 8.46
C ALA A 151 -5.17 -7.49 8.47
N VAL A 152 -5.88 -7.39 7.34
CA VAL A 152 -7.20 -6.72 7.28
C VAL A 152 -8.22 -7.48 8.13
N ALA A 153 -8.26 -8.82 8.05
CA ALA A 153 -9.13 -9.63 8.90
C ALA A 153 -8.84 -9.44 10.40
N MET A 154 -7.55 -9.43 10.79
CA MET A 154 -7.11 -9.16 12.15
C MET A 154 -7.55 -7.76 12.62
N MET A 155 -7.33 -6.73 11.80
CA MET A 155 -7.77 -5.36 12.11
C MET A 155 -9.30 -5.27 12.27
N ALA A 156 -10.07 -5.93 11.42
CA ALA A 156 -11.52 -5.97 11.53
C ALA A 156 -11.97 -6.71 12.81
N GLY A 157 -11.26 -7.76 13.23
CA GLY A 157 -11.46 -8.44 14.50
C GLY A 157 -11.22 -7.51 15.69
N ILE A 158 -10.06 -6.84 15.71
CA ILE A 158 -9.69 -5.84 16.72
C ILE A 158 -10.75 -4.73 16.83
N ALA A 159 -11.16 -4.15 15.70
CA ALA A 159 -12.16 -3.10 15.67
C ALA A 159 -13.48 -3.56 16.31
N ARG A 160 -13.97 -4.76 15.95
CA ARG A 160 -15.20 -5.33 16.51
C ARG A 160 -15.10 -5.59 18.01
N GLU A 161 -13.97 -6.14 18.47
CA GLU A 161 -13.70 -6.38 19.89
C GLU A 161 -13.72 -5.08 20.70
N ASP A 162 -13.18 -3.99 20.13
CA ASP A 162 -13.16 -2.68 20.77
C ASP A 162 -14.51 -1.96 20.72
N GLY A 163 -15.50 -2.52 20.02
CA GLY A 163 -16.88 -2.03 19.93
C GLY A 163 -17.16 -1.13 18.74
N VAL A 164 -16.32 -1.16 17.70
CA VAL A 164 -16.64 -0.59 16.39
C VAL A 164 -17.74 -1.42 15.72
N VAL A 165 -18.76 -0.75 15.18
CA VAL A 165 -19.81 -1.42 14.40
C VAL A 165 -19.32 -1.58 12.96
N VAL A 166 -19.09 -2.80 12.49
CA VAL A 166 -18.70 -3.07 11.10
C VAL A 166 -19.91 -3.60 10.33
N ARG A 167 -20.45 -2.78 9.42
CA ARG A 167 -21.55 -3.10 8.51
C ARG A 167 -20.99 -3.54 7.16
N GLU A 168 -20.96 -4.85 6.96
CA GLU A 168 -20.60 -5.49 5.70
C GLU A 168 -21.77 -5.43 4.72
N GLU A 169 -21.50 -5.69 3.43
CA GLU A 169 -22.54 -5.73 2.37
C GLU A 169 -23.39 -4.45 2.32
N SER A 170 -22.78 -3.32 2.66
CA SER A 170 -23.41 -2.02 2.84
C SER A 170 -22.77 -1.02 1.88
N LEU A 171 -23.19 -1.07 0.61
CA LEU A 171 -22.72 -0.15 -0.41
C LEU A 171 -23.21 1.27 -0.11
N VAL A 172 -22.30 2.17 0.23
CA VAL A 172 -22.63 3.59 0.38
C VAL A 172 -22.75 4.22 -1.00
N THR A 173 -23.88 4.87 -1.26
CA THR A 173 -24.22 5.49 -2.56
C THR A 173 -24.17 7.01 -2.54
N GLY A 174 -24.16 7.62 -1.36
CA GLY A 174 -24.15 9.07 -1.22
C GLY A 174 -23.85 9.54 0.19
N ILE A 175 -23.40 10.79 0.28
CA ILE A 175 -23.09 11.51 1.51
C ILE A 175 -23.70 12.90 1.38
N ASP A 176 -24.58 13.27 2.30
CA ASP A 176 -25.19 14.60 2.35
C ASP A 176 -24.74 15.31 3.64
N GLU A 177 -24.07 16.45 3.51
CA GLU A 177 -23.70 17.27 4.66
C GLU A 177 -24.84 18.23 5.04
N ALA A 178 -25.13 18.29 6.33
CA ALA A 178 -26.06 19.22 6.94
C ALA A 178 -25.35 20.08 8.00
N ALA A 179 -26.04 21.11 8.50
CA ALA A 179 -25.46 22.05 9.47
C ALA A 179 -24.97 21.37 10.76
N ASP A 180 -25.65 20.30 11.20
CA ASP A 180 -25.42 19.59 12.46
C ASP A 180 -24.78 18.20 12.31
N GLY A 181 -24.56 17.72 11.08
CA GLY A 181 -23.99 16.39 10.86
C GLY A 181 -23.87 16.01 9.38
N VAL A 182 -23.66 14.72 9.15
CA VAL A 182 -23.51 14.12 7.82
C VAL A 182 -24.37 12.87 7.73
N SER A 183 -25.21 12.80 6.72
CA SER A 183 -26.06 11.65 6.41
C SER A 183 -25.34 10.74 5.42
N VAL A 184 -25.20 9.45 5.75
CA VAL A 184 -24.60 8.42 4.88
C VAL A 184 -25.70 7.52 4.33
N HIS A 185 -25.83 7.48 3.00
CA HIS A 185 -26.86 6.73 2.29
C HIS A 185 -26.32 5.36 1.87
N VAL A 186 -27.00 4.29 2.26
CA VAL A 186 -26.64 2.91 1.92
C VAL A 186 -27.68 2.34 0.95
N ASP A 187 -27.22 1.67 -0.12
CA ASP A 187 -28.09 1.08 -1.13
C ASP A 187 -29.09 0.07 -0.51
N GLY A 188 -30.34 0.14 -0.96
CA GLY A 188 -31.43 -0.67 -0.42
C GLY A 188 -31.77 -0.44 1.06
N ALA A 189 -31.13 0.54 1.71
CA ALA A 189 -31.32 0.89 3.11
C ALA A 189 -31.59 2.41 3.29
N GLY A 190 -31.82 2.81 4.55
CA GLY A 190 -31.98 4.22 4.90
C GLY A 190 -30.64 4.94 5.08
N ALA A 191 -30.72 6.23 5.41
CA ALA A 191 -29.55 7.01 5.81
C ALA A 191 -29.18 6.74 7.29
N SER A 192 -27.90 6.89 7.62
CA SER A 192 -27.38 6.92 8.99
C SER A 192 -26.65 8.24 9.25
N GLU A 193 -26.91 8.85 10.40
CA GLU A 193 -26.36 10.16 10.77
C GLU A 193 -25.06 10.05 11.56
N PHE A 194 -24.11 10.94 11.27
CA PHE A 194 -22.82 11.03 11.95
C PHE A 194 -22.42 12.49 12.18
N ASP A 195 -21.55 12.74 13.16
CA ASP A 195 -20.98 14.08 13.37
C ASP A 195 -19.98 14.43 12.25
N ARG A 196 -19.20 13.42 11.82
CA ARG A 196 -18.21 13.45 10.74
C ARG A 196 -18.13 12.11 10.03
N VAL A 197 -17.64 12.12 8.79
CA VAL A 197 -17.46 10.93 7.96
C VAL A 197 -16.05 10.87 7.39
N VAL A 198 -15.44 9.69 7.38
CA VAL A 198 -14.18 9.39 6.69
C VAL A 198 -14.47 8.58 5.44
N VAL A 199 -14.13 9.09 4.26
CA VAL A 199 -14.18 8.38 2.97
C VAL A 199 -12.84 7.68 2.73
N ALA A 200 -12.79 6.38 3.03
CA ALA A 200 -11.63 5.50 2.86
C ALA A 200 -11.89 4.39 1.83
N GLY A 201 -12.69 4.67 0.80
CA GLY A 201 -13.13 3.74 -0.23
C GLY A 201 -12.06 3.32 -1.25
N GLY A 202 -10.80 3.74 -1.08
CA GLY A 202 -9.69 3.42 -1.97
C GLY A 202 -9.97 3.85 -3.41
N VAL A 203 -9.93 2.89 -4.35
CA VAL A 203 -10.19 3.14 -5.78
C VAL A 203 -11.62 3.62 -6.06
N TRP A 204 -12.56 3.42 -5.14
CA TRP A 204 -13.94 3.91 -5.25
C TRP A 204 -14.17 5.26 -4.58
N SER A 205 -13.19 5.82 -3.86
CA SER A 205 -13.38 7.11 -3.15
C SER A 205 -13.86 8.22 -4.08
N GLY A 206 -13.38 8.26 -5.32
CA GLY A 206 -13.77 9.27 -6.31
C GLY A 206 -15.25 9.22 -6.74
N ARG A 207 -15.96 8.11 -6.49
CA ARG A 207 -17.41 8.02 -6.77
C ARG A 207 -18.24 8.78 -5.74
N LEU A 208 -17.75 8.88 -4.50
CA LEU A 208 -18.40 9.59 -3.40
C LEU A 208 -17.91 11.04 -3.27
N VAL A 209 -16.67 11.31 -3.71
CA VAL A 209 -16.03 12.62 -3.63
C VAL A 209 -15.40 12.98 -4.99
N PRO A 210 -16.20 13.36 -6.01
CA PRO A 210 -15.72 13.60 -7.38
C PRO A 210 -14.64 14.68 -7.52
N GLU A 211 -14.70 15.72 -6.68
CA GLU A 211 -13.77 16.84 -6.63
C GLU A 211 -12.34 16.43 -6.27
N VAL A 212 -12.18 15.34 -5.50
CA VAL A 212 -10.89 14.70 -5.27
C VAL A 212 -10.67 13.59 -6.30
N GLY A 213 -11.72 12.86 -6.66
CA GLY A 213 -11.70 11.76 -7.62
C GLY A 213 -11.11 12.12 -8.99
N LYS A 214 -11.31 13.34 -9.49
CA LYS A 214 -10.73 13.81 -10.76
C LYS A 214 -9.19 13.80 -10.78
N ASN A 215 -8.54 13.85 -9.61
CA ASN A 215 -7.09 13.80 -9.48
C ASN A 215 -6.56 12.36 -9.29
N LEU A 216 -7.44 11.39 -9.09
CA LEU A 216 -7.06 10.00 -8.83
C LEU A 216 -7.00 9.20 -10.11
N LEU A 217 -5.95 8.37 -10.23
CA LEU A 217 -5.77 7.40 -11.30
C LEU A 217 -5.92 5.99 -10.76
N VAL A 218 -6.94 5.30 -11.22
CA VAL A 218 -7.13 3.88 -10.92
C VAL A 218 -6.45 3.08 -12.01
N THR A 219 -5.44 2.30 -11.63
CA THR A 219 -4.60 1.61 -12.61
C THR A 219 -4.43 0.13 -12.29
N LEU A 220 -4.42 -0.71 -13.33
CA LEU A 220 -4.30 -2.16 -13.20
C LEU A 220 -2.84 -2.58 -12.90
N ARG A 221 -2.66 -3.59 -12.05
CA ARG A 221 -1.35 -4.21 -11.74
C ARG A 221 -1.47 -5.71 -11.73
N GLU A 222 -0.82 -6.35 -12.68
CA GLU A 222 -0.83 -7.79 -12.81
C GLU A 222 0.24 -8.47 -11.96
N MET A 223 -0.06 -9.69 -11.54
CA MET A 223 0.81 -10.53 -10.73
C MET A 223 0.63 -12.00 -11.10
N ILE A 224 1.69 -12.76 -10.90
CA ILE A 224 1.76 -14.19 -11.15
C ILE A 224 2.16 -14.92 -9.87
N MET A 225 1.50 -16.06 -9.64
CA MET A 225 1.78 -16.97 -8.54
C MET A 225 2.35 -18.25 -9.10
N ILE A 226 3.49 -18.68 -8.54
CA ILE A 226 4.26 -19.80 -9.09
C ILE A 226 4.57 -20.80 -7.98
N GLU A 227 4.17 -22.05 -8.21
CA GLU A 227 4.65 -23.19 -7.43
C GLU A 227 6.03 -23.59 -7.93
N VAL A 228 7.01 -23.54 -7.02
CA VAL A 228 8.41 -23.85 -7.30
C VAL A 228 8.73 -25.30 -6.94
N GLU A 229 9.65 -25.92 -7.67
CA GLU A 229 10.03 -27.33 -7.46
C GLU A 229 10.82 -27.54 -6.15
N GLU A 230 11.61 -26.55 -5.74
CA GLU A 230 12.50 -26.57 -4.57
C GLU A 230 12.11 -25.45 -3.57
N PRO A 231 10.96 -25.57 -2.88
CA PRO A 231 10.38 -24.53 -2.03
C PRO A 231 11.32 -24.03 -0.92
N GLU A 232 12.19 -24.90 -0.39
CA GLU A 232 13.16 -24.56 0.65
C GLU A 232 14.19 -23.49 0.22
N LYS A 233 14.48 -23.38 -1.09
CA LYS A 233 15.34 -22.31 -1.63
C LYS A 233 14.70 -20.94 -1.50
N PHE A 234 13.37 -20.88 -1.48
CA PHE A 234 12.59 -19.65 -1.46
C PHE A 234 11.94 -19.38 -0.10
N ALA A 235 12.20 -20.21 0.91
CA ALA A 235 11.63 -20.05 2.24
C ALA A 235 12.05 -18.72 2.91
N ARG A 236 11.24 -18.27 3.86
CA ARG A 236 11.55 -17.12 4.73
C ARG A 236 12.93 -17.30 5.36
N GLY A 237 13.77 -16.25 5.30
CA GLY A 237 15.14 -16.28 5.82
C GLY A 237 16.18 -16.89 4.87
N ARG A 238 15.77 -17.50 3.75
CA ARG A 238 16.64 -17.92 2.64
C ARG A 238 16.52 -17.01 1.44
N PHE A 239 15.35 -16.43 1.24
CA PHE A 239 15.03 -15.55 0.12
C PHE A 239 14.34 -14.29 0.63
N PRO A 240 14.72 -13.10 0.14
CA PRO A 240 14.16 -11.84 0.63
C PRO A 240 12.90 -11.46 -0.13
N VAL A 241 12.18 -10.44 0.34
CA VAL A 241 11.37 -9.63 -0.57
C VAL A 241 12.35 -8.93 -1.51
N TRP A 242 12.02 -8.81 -2.78
CA TRP A 242 12.96 -8.24 -3.75
C TRP A 242 12.26 -7.29 -4.71
N SER A 243 13.02 -6.36 -5.28
CA SER A 243 12.65 -5.73 -6.54
C SER A 243 13.86 -5.50 -7.43
N ASP A 244 13.58 -5.41 -8.71
CA ASP A 244 14.52 -5.28 -9.81
C ASP A 244 14.14 -4.06 -10.64
N ASP A 245 15.10 -3.15 -10.83
CA ASP A 245 15.01 -1.92 -11.62
C ASP A 245 13.64 -1.18 -11.58
N PRO A 246 13.27 -0.61 -10.43
CA PRO A 246 11.94 -0.03 -10.20
C PRO A 246 11.67 1.29 -10.95
N ASP A 247 12.60 1.80 -11.75
CA ASP A 247 12.53 3.18 -12.27
C ASP A 247 11.62 3.36 -13.48
N VAL A 248 11.33 2.32 -14.28
CA VAL A 248 10.41 2.45 -15.44
C VAL A 248 9.53 1.20 -15.70
N ASN A 249 10.04 -0.03 -15.48
CA ASN A 249 9.29 -1.30 -15.67
C ASN A 249 9.79 -2.41 -14.73
N GLY A 250 9.92 -2.07 -13.45
CA GLY A 250 10.53 -2.98 -12.48
C GLY A 250 9.62 -4.14 -12.07
N TRP A 251 10.25 -5.21 -11.63
CA TRP A 251 9.58 -6.38 -11.06
C TRP A 251 9.81 -6.40 -9.56
N TYR A 252 8.84 -6.94 -8.82
CA TYR A 252 9.02 -7.24 -7.41
C TYR A 252 8.41 -8.58 -7.05
N GLY A 253 8.91 -9.17 -5.98
CA GLY A 253 8.41 -10.45 -5.54
C GLY A 253 8.67 -10.75 -4.08
N PHE A 254 8.07 -11.84 -3.65
CA PHE A 254 8.07 -12.30 -2.27
C PHE A 254 8.76 -13.66 -2.18
N PRO A 255 9.32 -14.00 -1.02
CA PRO A 255 9.67 -15.39 -0.74
C PRO A 255 8.43 -16.28 -0.75
N LEU A 256 8.65 -17.59 -0.64
CA LEU A 256 7.59 -18.59 -0.54
C LEU A 256 6.59 -18.17 0.54
N LEU A 257 5.34 -18.01 0.12
CA LEU A 257 4.25 -17.58 0.97
C LEU A 257 3.59 -18.79 1.63
N ARG A 258 2.73 -18.53 2.62
CA ARG A 258 1.99 -19.55 3.37
C ARG A 258 1.12 -20.41 2.45
N GLU A 259 0.65 -19.81 1.36
CA GLU A 259 -0.21 -20.38 0.34
C GLU A 259 0.50 -21.42 -0.55
N GLY A 260 1.83 -21.57 -0.44
CA GLY A 260 2.60 -22.61 -1.14
C GLY A 260 3.19 -22.16 -2.49
N TYR A 261 3.11 -20.88 -2.82
CA TYR A 261 3.70 -20.31 -4.03
C TYR A 261 4.54 -19.06 -3.72
N VAL A 262 5.41 -18.70 -4.65
CA VAL A 262 6.01 -17.37 -4.71
C VAL A 262 5.08 -16.45 -5.50
N LYS A 263 5.03 -15.17 -5.12
CA LYS A 263 4.28 -14.14 -5.82
C LYS A 263 5.25 -13.16 -6.46
N VAL A 264 5.01 -12.84 -7.73
CA VAL A 264 5.78 -11.87 -8.50
C VAL A 264 4.82 -10.92 -9.21
N ALA A 265 5.16 -9.63 -9.27
CA ALA A 265 4.33 -8.60 -9.86
C ALA A 265 5.17 -7.51 -10.51
N ILE A 266 4.54 -6.71 -11.36
CA ILE A 266 5.15 -5.56 -12.04
C ILE A 266 4.84 -4.26 -11.28
N GLU A 267 5.81 -3.35 -11.18
CA GLU A 267 5.71 -2.07 -10.46
C GLU A 267 5.14 -0.95 -11.34
N GLY A 268 5.45 -0.96 -12.65
CA GLY A 268 5.17 0.13 -13.60
C GLY A 268 3.69 0.51 -13.73
N ILE A 269 3.39 1.73 -14.18
CA ILE A 269 2.00 2.17 -14.38
C ILE A 269 1.34 1.39 -15.52
N GLY A 270 0.40 0.52 -15.14
CA GLY A 270 -0.52 -0.13 -16.06
C GLY A 270 -1.66 0.78 -16.51
N GLU A 271 -2.57 0.21 -17.29
CA GLU A 271 -3.71 0.90 -17.89
C GLU A 271 -4.61 1.59 -16.84
N ILE A 272 -5.14 2.77 -17.19
CA ILE A 272 -6.17 3.46 -16.41
C ILE A 272 -7.51 2.77 -16.66
N VAL A 273 -8.17 2.32 -15.59
CA VAL A 273 -9.34 1.46 -15.66
C VAL A 273 -10.44 1.92 -14.69
N ASP A 274 -11.67 1.49 -14.94
CA ASP A 274 -12.74 1.62 -13.94
C ASP A 274 -12.48 0.65 -12.75
N PRO A 275 -12.74 1.05 -11.50
CA PRO A 275 -12.58 0.20 -10.31
C PRO A 275 -13.27 -1.18 -10.35
N ASP A 276 -14.35 -1.31 -11.13
CA ASP A 276 -15.17 -2.53 -11.27
C ASP A 276 -14.75 -3.40 -12.45
N ILE A 277 -13.59 -3.13 -13.06
CA ILE A 277 -13.04 -3.99 -14.12
C ILE A 277 -12.82 -5.42 -13.63
N ASP A 278 -12.96 -6.39 -14.56
CA ASP A 278 -12.49 -7.75 -14.33
C ASP A 278 -10.98 -7.75 -14.06
N ARG A 279 -10.57 -8.54 -13.06
CA ARG A 279 -9.19 -8.60 -12.58
C ARG A 279 -8.54 -9.95 -12.87
N ALA A 280 -9.09 -10.70 -13.82
CA ALA A 280 -8.41 -11.83 -14.42
C ALA A 280 -7.06 -11.39 -15.02
N GLY A 281 -6.03 -12.21 -14.83
CA GLY A 281 -4.72 -11.97 -15.45
C GLY A 281 -4.75 -12.24 -16.96
N SER A 282 -3.93 -11.50 -17.70
CA SER A 282 -3.77 -11.63 -19.14
C SER A 282 -2.77 -12.74 -19.50
N GLN A 283 -2.97 -13.34 -20.68
CA GLN A 283 -2.00 -14.30 -21.21
C GLN A 283 -0.72 -13.59 -21.67
N GLU A 284 -0.82 -12.34 -22.16
CA GLU A 284 0.34 -11.53 -22.51
C GLU A 284 1.26 -11.31 -21.30
N PHE A 285 0.71 -10.86 -20.16
CA PHE A 285 1.49 -10.66 -18.93
C PHE A 285 2.09 -11.96 -18.41
N ARG A 286 1.33 -13.06 -18.47
CA ARG A 286 1.85 -14.37 -18.08
C ARG A 286 3.11 -14.73 -18.86
N ASP A 287 3.10 -14.54 -20.17
CA ASP A 287 4.24 -14.89 -21.03
C ASP A 287 5.44 -13.98 -20.76
N GLU A 288 5.20 -12.67 -20.60
CA GLU A 288 6.22 -11.68 -20.22
C GLU A 288 6.85 -12.01 -18.86
N ALA A 289 6.04 -12.27 -17.84
CA ALA A 289 6.50 -12.61 -16.50
C ALA A 289 7.33 -13.90 -16.50
N MET A 290 6.91 -14.91 -17.25
CA MET A 290 7.66 -16.17 -17.36
C MET A 290 8.96 -16.01 -18.16
N GLU A 291 8.99 -15.14 -19.16
CA GLU A 291 10.24 -14.79 -19.86
C GLU A 291 11.23 -14.10 -18.92
N TYR A 292 10.77 -13.06 -18.22
CA TYR A 292 11.57 -12.35 -17.21
C TYR A 292 12.10 -13.32 -16.14
N LEU A 293 11.24 -14.19 -15.58
CA LEU A 293 11.64 -15.10 -14.51
C LEU A 293 12.62 -16.18 -14.97
N ARG A 294 12.52 -16.68 -16.22
CA ARG A 294 13.51 -17.61 -16.77
C ARG A 294 14.90 -16.99 -16.89
N TRP A 295 14.96 -15.68 -17.16
CA TRP A 295 16.22 -14.94 -17.20
C TRP A 295 16.72 -14.61 -15.79
N ARG A 296 15.88 -13.98 -14.95
CA ARG A 296 16.31 -13.40 -13.67
C ARG A 296 16.37 -14.38 -12.51
N ILE A 297 15.41 -15.31 -12.41
CA ILE A 297 15.31 -16.28 -11.31
C ILE A 297 14.93 -17.65 -11.89
N PRO A 298 15.87 -18.35 -12.56
CA PRO A 298 15.55 -19.51 -13.39
C PRO A 298 14.80 -20.63 -12.67
N ASP A 299 15.04 -20.80 -11.36
CA ASP A 299 14.36 -21.80 -10.52
C ASP A 299 12.86 -21.48 -10.33
N ILE A 300 12.48 -20.19 -10.34
CA ILE A 300 11.07 -19.77 -10.41
C ILE A 300 10.55 -19.91 -11.86
N GLY A 301 11.34 -19.53 -12.87
CA GLY A 301 10.94 -19.62 -14.28
C GLY A 301 10.69 -21.04 -14.81
N ARG A 302 11.12 -22.08 -14.08
CA ARG A 302 10.80 -23.50 -14.33
C ARG A 302 9.56 -23.99 -13.57
N GLY A 303 9.07 -23.21 -12.60
CA GLY A 303 7.93 -23.57 -11.77
C GLY A 303 6.61 -23.60 -12.54
N ARG A 304 5.58 -24.11 -11.87
CA ARG A 304 4.21 -24.20 -12.41
C ARG A 304 3.45 -22.93 -12.03
N VAL A 305 2.85 -22.27 -13.04
CA VAL A 305 1.92 -21.17 -12.79
C VAL A 305 0.70 -21.71 -12.05
N ALA A 306 0.48 -21.20 -10.83
CA ALA A 306 -0.67 -21.51 -10.00
C ALA A 306 -1.84 -20.58 -10.31
N ASP A 307 -1.55 -19.29 -10.52
CA ASP A 307 -2.55 -18.27 -10.79
C ASP A 307 -1.93 -17.04 -11.48
N VAL A 308 -2.76 -16.28 -12.19
CA VAL A 308 -2.44 -14.97 -12.76
C VAL A 308 -3.64 -14.07 -12.54
N ARG A 309 -3.44 -12.93 -11.90
CA ARG A 309 -4.51 -11.99 -11.57
C ARG A 309 -4.02 -10.56 -11.54
N ALA A 310 -4.95 -9.63 -11.44
CA ALA A 310 -4.68 -8.22 -11.27
C ALA A 310 -5.17 -7.67 -9.93
N CYS A 311 -4.53 -6.59 -9.48
CA CYS A 311 -4.99 -5.70 -8.43
C CYS A 311 -5.07 -4.29 -9.01
N LEU A 312 -5.64 -3.36 -8.25
CA LEU A 312 -5.69 -1.96 -8.62
C LEU A 312 -4.80 -1.12 -7.70
N TYR A 313 -4.18 -0.09 -8.26
CA TYR A 313 -3.62 1.04 -7.51
C TYR A 313 -4.54 2.25 -7.66
N CYS A 314 -4.62 3.06 -6.60
CA CYS A 314 -5.26 4.37 -6.63
C CYS A 314 -4.16 5.41 -6.45
N ALA A 315 -3.69 5.97 -7.57
CA ALA A 315 -2.53 6.84 -7.60
C ALA A 315 -2.93 8.31 -7.63
N THR A 316 -2.20 9.13 -6.91
CA THR A 316 -2.27 10.60 -6.95
C THR A 316 -1.25 11.15 -7.96
N PRO A 317 -1.36 12.42 -8.38
CA PRO A 317 -0.43 12.98 -9.38
C PRO A 317 1.05 12.95 -8.98
N ASP A 318 1.36 12.95 -7.68
CA ASP A 318 2.70 13.04 -7.09
C ASP A 318 3.03 11.88 -6.13
N ASP A 319 2.19 10.83 -6.14
CA ASP A 319 2.31 9.63 -5.32
C ASP A 319 2.17 9.79 -3.81
N HIS A 320 1.86 10.98 -3.26
CA HIS A 320 1.53 11.06 -1.83
C HIS A 320 0.07 10.72 -1.54
N PHE A 321 -0.19 10.21 -0.33
CA PHE A 321 -1.55 10.00 0.15
C PHE A 321 -2.35 11.31 0.19
N ILE A 322 -3.67 11.19 0.21
CA ILE A 322 -4.58 12.28 0.51
C ILE A 322 -5.27 11.94 1.82
N ILE A 323 -5.05 12.76 2.85
CA ILE A 323 -5.68 12.68 4.17
C ILE A 323 -6.01 14.11 4.58
N ASP A 324 -7.23 14.55 4.29
CA ASP A 324 -7.66 15.93 4.52
C ASP A 324 -9.18 16.05 4.53
N HIS A 325 -9.68 17.22 4.91
CA HIS A 325 -11.05 17.62 4.61
C HIS A 325 -11.29 17.64 3.11
N THR A 326 -12.44 17.12 2.70
CA THR A 326 -12.91 17.22 1.33
C THR A 326 -13.17 18.70 0.98
N PRO A 327 -12.80 19.18 -0.22
CA PRO A 327 -12.99 20.58 -0.58
C PRO A 327 -14.45 21.04 -0.45
N GLY A 328 -14.67 22.07 0.37
CA GLY A 328 -16.00 22.67 0.57
C GLY A 328 -16.81 22.10 1.73
N THR A 329 -16.22 21.21 2.55
CA THR A 329 -16.86 20.59 3.71
C THR A 329 -15.89 20.54 4.89
N ASP A 330 -16.42 20.69 6.11
CA ASP A 330 -15.65 20.61 7.36
C ASP A 330 -15.94 19.31 8.14
N ARG A 331 -16.75 18.42 7.56
CA ARG A 331 -17.24 17.20 8.23
C ARG A 331 -16.97 15.93 7.45
N VAL A 332 -16.61 16.03 6.17
CA VAL A 332 -16.20 14.88 5.35
C VAL A 332 -14.70 14.92 5.17
N ILE A 333 -14.03 13.92 5.73
CA ILE A 333 -12.59 13.71 5.60
C ILE A 333 -12.40 12.63 4.53
N ILE A 334 -11.44 12.81 3.63
CA ILE A 334 -11.05 11.78 2.67
C ILE A 334 -9.68 11.21 3.04
N ALA A 335 -9.56 9.88 3.01
CA ALA A 335 -8.32 9.15 3.27
C ALA A 335 -8.09 8.13 2.14
N THR A 336 -7.36 8.52 1.10
CA THR A 336 -7.17 7.72 -0.13
C THR A 336 -5.81 7.97 -0.79
N GLY A 337 -5.65 7.52 -2.04
CA GLY A 337 -4.47 7.81 -2.85
C GLY A 337 -3.25 7.00 -2.41
N GLY A 338 -3.44 5.72 -2.07
CA GLY A 338 -2.37 4.87 -1.57
C GLY A 338 -1.22 4.62 -2.55
N SER A 339 -1.35 5.01 -3.82
CA SER A 339 -0.30 5.09 -4.85
C SER A 339 0.59 3.85 -4.95
N GLY A 340 -0.02 2.67 -4.80
CA GLY A 340 0.69 1.39 -4.85
C GLY A 340 1.54 1.05 -3.63
N HIS A 341 1.65 1.93 -2.65
CA HIS A 341 2.59 1.78 -1.54
C HIS A 341 1.98 2.00 -0.14
N GLY A 342 0.67 2.22 -0.04
CA GLY A 342 -0.06 2.56 1.18
C GLY A 342 -0.17 1.48 2.26
N PHE A 343 -0.27 0.20 1.89
CA PHE A 343 -0.63 -0.86 2.84
C PHE A 343 0.29 -0.96 4.07
N LYS A 344 1.61 -0.83 3.84
CA LYS A 344 2.62 -0.95 4.90
C LYS A 344 2.44 0.06 6.04
N PHE A 345 1.77 1.18 5.75
CA PHE A 345 1.52 2.27 6.70
C PHE A 345 0.26 2.08 7.55
N GLY A 346 -0.51 1.00 7.36
CA GLY A 346 -1.76 0.76 8.10
C GLY A 346 -1.61 0.94 9.61
N GLY A 347 -0.51 0.46 10.19
CA GLY A 347 -0.21 0.63 11.62
C GLY A 347 0.04 2.08 12.08
N SER A 348 0.31 3.04 11.19
CA SER A 348 0.53 4.45 11.55
C SER A 348 -0.53 5.39 11.02
N LEU A 349 -1.33 4.97 10.03
CA LEU A 349 -2.32 5.82 9.38
C LEU A 349 -3.51 6.15 10.27
N GLY A 350 -3.84 5.28 11.23
CA GLY A 350 -4.96 5.50 12.15
C GLY A 350 -4.86 6.84 12.85
N ALA A 351 -3.72 7.10 13.52
CA ALA A 351 -3.45 8.36 14.19
C ALA A 351 -3.51 9.57 13.26
N VAL A 352 -2.94 9.48 12.06
CA VAL A 352 -2.95 10.59 11.09
C VAL A 352 -4.36 10.93 10.62
N ILE A 353 -5.19 9.90 10.36
CA ILE A 353 -6.58 10.09 9.92
C ILE A 353 -7.44 10.60 11.09
N ALA A 354 -7.26 10.07 12.31
CA ALA A 354 -7.97 10.53 13.48
C ALA A 354 -7.64 11.98 13.83
N ASP A 355 -6.38 12.40 13.68
CA ASP A 355 -5.98 13.80 13.89
C ASP A 355 -6.70 14.73 12.89
N ALA A 356 -6.84 14.33 11.62
CA ALA A 356 -7.64 15.08 10.64
C ALA A 356 -9.12 15.14 11.03
N VAL A 357 -9.69 14.04 11.53
CA VAL A 357 -11.08 13.99 12.03
C VAL A 357 -11.29 14.86 13.27
N GLU A 358 -10.26 15.11 14.06
CA GLU A 358 -10.30 15.91 15.30
C GLU A 358 -9.84 17.36 15.10
N ASP A 359 -9.46 17.74 13.87
CA ASP A 359 -8.78 19.00 13.55
C ASP A 359 -7.50 19.24 14.39
N ALA A 360 -6.83 18.15 14.76
CA ALA A 360 -5.59 18.19 15.52
C ALA A 360 -4.39 18.45 14.59
N SER A 361 -3.42 19.24 15.09
CA SER A 361 -2.17 19.46 14.37
C SER A 361 -1.31 18.20 14.36
N ASN A 362 -0.92 17.74 13.17
CA ASN A 362 -0.01 16.61 12.99
C ASN A 362 0.99 16.90 11.86
N PRO A 363 2.28 17.10 12.17
CA PRO A 363 3.32 17.36 11.16
C PRO A 363 3.45 16.28 10.09
N LEU A 364 3.14 15.01 10.40
CA LEU A 364 3.13 13.93 9.41
C LEU A 364 1.88 14.01 8.51
N GLY A 365 0.75 14.48 9.06
CA GLY A 365 -0.49 14.70 8.32
C GLY A 365 -0.43 15.89 7.37
N ASP A 366 0.36 16.92 7.69
CA ASP A 366 0.53 18.13 6.87
C ASP A 366 1.00 17.80 5.43
N TRP A 367 1.74 16.71 5.24
CA TRP A 367 2.20 16.22 3.93
C TRP A 367 1.10 15.63 3.05
N PHE A 368 -0.05 15.28 3.63
CA PHE A 368 -1.14 14.61 2.94
C PHE A 368 -2.35 15.51 2.71
N ARG A 369 -2.25 16.80 3.10
CA ARG A 369 -3.27 17.80 2.81
C ARG A 369 -3.42 18.00 1.31
N ILE A 370 -4.64 18.36 0.91
CA ILE A 370 -4.99 18.69 -0.48
C ILE A 370 -4.47 20.09 -0.79
N GLY A 371 -4.94 21.12 -0.06
CA GLY A 371 -4.56 22.52 -0.32
C GLY A 371 -4.55 22.86 -1.81
N ASP A 372 -3.49 23.54 -2.25
CA ASP A 372 -3.28 23.91 -3.67
C ASP A 372 -2.41 22.87 -4.43
N ARG A 373 -2.16 21.69 -3.83
CA ARG A 373 -1.19 20.69 -4.29
C ARG A 373 -1.44 20.18 -5.72
N PHE A 374 -2.68 20.28 -6.20
CA PHE A 374 -3.07 19.83 -7.54
C PHE A 374 -3.50 20.97 -8.47
N GLU A 375 -3.36 22.23 -8.05
CA GLU A 375 -3.71 23.36 -8.92
C GLU A 375 -2.79 23.44 -10.13
N GLY A 376 -3.38 23.65 -11.32
CA GLY A 376 -2.63 23.78 -12.58
C GLY A 376 -2.12 22.45 -13.17
N LEU A 377 -2.32 21.32 -12.48
CA LEU A 377 -2.16 19.99 -13.08
C LEU A 377 -3.40 19.70 -13.95
N ALA A 378 -3.19 19.20 -15.16
CA ALA A 378 -4.32 18.74 -15.96
C ALA A 378 -4.90 17.46 -15.34
N ASP A 379 -6.24 17.36 -15.36
CA ASP A 379 -6.97 16.20 -14.82
C ASP A 379 -6.40 14.92 -15.45
N GLN A 380 -6.02 13.96 -14.60
CA GLN A 380 -5.58 12.63 -15.01
C GLN A 380 -4.39 12.56 -15.99
N THR A 381 -3.67 13.66 -16.24
CA THR A 381 -2.47 13.64 -17.08
C THR A 381 -1.25 13.32 -16.23
N ARG A 382 -1.11 12.06 -15.84
CA ARG A 382 0.16 11.55 -15.37
C ARG A 382 0.97 11.07 -16.57
N SER A 383 2.21 11.53 -16.67
CA SER A 383 3.22 10.90 -17.52
C SER A 383 3.43 9.48 -17.00
N VAL A 384 2.77 8.49 -17.62
CA VAL A 384 2.91 7.05 -17.35
C VAL A 384 4.39 6.63 -17.35
N THR A 385 5.24 7.39 -18.07
CA THR A 385 6.68 7.18 -18.24
C THR A 385 7.58 7.67 -17.10
N GLU A 386 7.11 8.49 -16.16
CA GLU A 386 7.97 9.07 -15.09
C GLU A 386 7.62 8.57 -13.68
N SER A 387 6.69 7.61 -13.60
CA SER A 387 6.13 7.17 -12.34
C SER A 387 7.05 6.23 -11.57
N ARG A 388 7.40 6.71 -10.39
CA ARG A 388 8.10 6.02 -9.31
C ARG A 388 7.03 5.46 -8.36
N GLY A 389 7.01 4.16 -8.04
CA GLY A 389 6.04 3.55 -7.09
C GLY A 389 6.18 4.01 -5.62
N TYR A 390 6.41 5.30 -5.40
CA TYR A 390 6.70 5.97 -4.15
C TYR A 390 6.56 7.48 -4.32
N ALA A 391 6.07 8.13 -3.27
CA ALA A 391 5.99 9.59 -3.15
C ALA A 391 7.29 10.31 -3.54
N LEU A 392 7.15 11.37 -4.33
CA LEU A 392 8.26 12.24 -4.74
C LEU A 392 8.79 13.05 -3.55
N ALA A 393 10.03 13.53 -3.63
CA ALA A 393 10.47 14.56 -2.70
C ALA A 393 9.68 15.85 -3.02
N GLN A 394 9.12 16.51 -2.01
CA GLN A 394 8.56 17.84 -2.22
C GLN A 394 9.71 18.76 -2.67
N ALA A 395 9.50 19.50 -3.75
CA ALA A 395 10.45 20.53 -4.14
C ALA A 395 10.57 21.53 -2.99
N GLU A 396 11.80 21.88 -2.60
CA GLU A 396 12.03 22.98 -1.66
C GLU A 396 11.44 24.26 -2.27
N GLY A 397 10.36 24.77 -1.65
CA GLY A 397 9.71 26.03 -2.02
C GLY A 397 10.37 27.24 -1.40
#